data_AF-A0A6N9SAT6-F1
#
_entry.id   AF-A0A6N9SAT6-F1
#
_cell.length_a   1.000
_cell.length_b   1.000
_cell.length_c   1.000
_cell.angle_alpha   90.00
_cell.angle_beta   90.00
_cell.angle_gamma   90.00
#
_symmetry.space_group_name_H-M   'P 1'
#
loop_
_entity.id
_entity.type
_entity.pdbx_description
1 polymer ?
#
loop_
_entity_poly.entity_id
_entity_poly.type
_entity_poly.pdbx_seq_one_letter_code
_entity_poly.pdbx_strand_id
1 'polypeptide(L)'
;AASDEVKAAFENSATRAFGPAGFLEQDDSENWCEIQKLLKGHRARNSKLCLEMGLGQEKRRDDGIPGITNYIFSETAARGMYQRWADLLSSESWQEVLDKTAAYQQEVMK
;
A
#
# COMPACT_ATOMS: atom_id res chain seq x y z
N ALA A 1 2.02 28.64 -12.81
CA ALA A 1 3.00 27.53 -12.75
C ALA A 1 4.15 27.94 -11.84
N ALA A 2 4.85 27.00 -11.20
CA ALA A 2 6.07 27.31 -10.42
C ALA A 2 7.20 27.83 -11.34
N SER A 3 8.14 28.59 -10.78
CA SER A 3 9.34 29.05 -11.50
C SER A 3 10.28 27.89 -11.81
N ASP A 4 11.17 28.06 -12.78
CA ASP A 4 12.10 27.00 -13.18
C ASP A 4 13.13 26.70 -12.09
N GLU A 5 13.54 27.71 -11.33
CA GLU A 5 14.37 27.52 -10.13
C GLU A 5 13.68 26.65 -9.08
N VAL A 6 12.39 26.90 -8.80
CA VAL A 6 11.63 26.09 -7.84
C VAL A 6 11.51 24.65 -8.34
N LYS A 7 11.20 24.44 -9.63
CA LYS A 7 11.15 23.08 -10.20
C LYS A 7 12.49 22.35 -10.06
N ALA A 8 13.60 23.03 -10.39
CA ALA A 8 14.94 22.46 -10.26
C ALA A 8 15.29 22.14 -8.79
N ALA A 9 14.87 22.98 -7.84
CA ALA A 9 15.06 22.71 -6.41
C ALA A 9 14.27 21.46 -5.95
N PHE A 10 13.03 21.31 -6.39
CA PHE A 10 12.20 20.13 -6.09
C PHE A 10 12.79 18.85 -6.70
N GLU A 11 13.22 18.88 -7.95
CA GLU A 11 13.87 17.75 -8.63
C GLU A 11 15.15 17.31 -7.90
N ASN A 12 16.01 18.28 -7.57
CA ASN A 12 17.24 18.03 -6.83
C ASN A 12 16.96 17.44 -5.44
N SER A 13 15.94 17.93 -4.75
CA SER A 13 15.55 17.40 -3.43
C SER A 13 15.00 15.98 -3.54
N ALA A 14 14.12 15.72 -4.50
CA ALA A 14 13.54 14.40 -4.72
C ALA A 14 14.62 13.38 -5.08
N THR A 15 15.57 13.75 -5.94
CA THR A 15 16.68 12.87 -6.36
C THR A 15 17.64 12.56 -5.22
N ARG A 16 17.93 13.53 -4.35
CA ARG A 16 18.76 13.29 -3.15
C ARG A 16 18.09 12.42 -2.10
N ALA A 17 16.76 12.37 -2.06
CA ALA A 17 16.02 11.57 -1.10
C ALA A 17 15.71 10.16 -1.64
N PHE A 18 15.15 10.09 -2.85
CA PHE A 18 14.57 8.89 -3.47
C PHE A 18 15.18 8.50 -4.81
N GLY A 19 16.26 9.17 -5.25
CA GLY A 19 17.00 8.76 -6.45
C GLY A 19 17.88 7.54 -6.18
N PRO A 20 18.62 7.05 -7.19
CA PRO A 20 19.46 5.84 -7.05
C PRO A 20 20.56 5.93 -5.99
N ALA A 21 20.99 7.15 -5.63
CA ALA A 21 21.92 7.43 -4.53
C ALA A 21 21.22 8.20 -3.39
N GLY A 22 19.89 8.16 -3.35
CA GLY A 22 19.08 8.82 -2.34
C GLY A 22 19.22 8.12 -0.99
N PHE A 23 19.29 8.89 0.09
CA PHE A 23 19.54 8.31 1.41
C PHE A 23 18.31 7.57 1.97
N LEU A 24 17.09 8.06 1.72
CA LEU A 24 15.87 7.37 2.15
C LEU A 24 15.65 6.09 1.35
N GLU A 25 15.86 6.13 0.03
CA GLU A 25 15.73 4.93 -0.83
C GLU A 25 16.74 3.85 -0.47
N GLN A 26 17.96 4.23 -0.08
CA GLN A 26 18.97 3.27 0.36
C GLN A 26 18.57 2.56 1.66
N ASP A 27 18.02 3.29 2.62
CA ASP A 27 17.51 2.70 3.87
C ASP A 27 16.33 1.74 3.59
N ASP A 28 15.41 2.12 2.71
CA ASP A 28 14.27 1.26 2.32
C ASP A 28 14.69 0.04 1.49
N SER A 29 15.72 0.17 0.65
CA SER A 29 16.22 -0.91 -0.22
C SER A 29 16.66 -2.14 0.57
N GLU A 30 17.28 -1.95 1.74
CA GLU A 30 17.69 -3.06 2.61
C GLU A 30 16.47 -3.88 3.07
N ASN A 31 15.41 -3.20 3.53
CA ASN A 31 14.16 -3.84 3.95
C ASN A 31 13.57 -4.70 2.82
N TRP A 32 13.47 -4.14 1.61
CA TRP A 32 12.90 -4.86 0.47
C TRP A 32 13.73 -6.06 0.04
N CYS A 33 15.06 -5.92 0.02
CA CYS A 33 15.96 -6.99 -0.37
C CYS A 33 15.93 -8.15 0.63
N GLU A 34 15.98 -7.86 1.92
CA GLU A 34 15.99 -8.89 2.95
C GLU A 34 14.64 -9.61 3.08
N ILE A 35 13.51 -8.92 2.95
CA ILE A 35 12.19 -9.57 2.90
C ILE A 35 12.15 -10.61 1.76
N GLN A 36 12.54 -10.23 0.55
CA GLN A 36 12.53 -11.13 -0.61
C GLN A 36 13.49 -12.31 -0.44
N LYS A 37 14.66 -12.07 0.16
CA LYS A 37 15.65 -13.11 0.42
C LYS A 37 15.15 -14.12 1.46
N LEU A 38 14.60 -13.65 2.58
CA LEU A 38 14.09 -14.50 3.66
C LEU A 38 12.87 -15.32 3.23
N LEU A 39 11.97 -14.74 2.43
CA LEU A 39 10.77 -15.43 1.92
C LEU A 39 11.09 -16.53 0.90
N LYS A 40 12.35 -16.77 0.52
CA LYS A 40 12.75 -17.99 -0.21
C LYS A 40 12.84 -19.22 0.69
N GLY A 41 13.01 -19.04 2.00
CA GLY A 41 13.14 -20.13 2.96
C GLY A 41 11.82 -20.88 3.19
N HIS A 42 11.90 -22.21 3.32
CA HIS A 42 10.72 -23.09 3.44
C HIS A 42 9.78 -22.72 4.60
N ARG A 43 10.32 -22.38 5.78
CA ARG A 43 9.47 -21.99 6.92
C ARG A 43 8.88 -20.58 6.74
N ALA A 44 9.73 -19.61 6.40
CA ALA A 44 9.32 -18.21 6.28
C ALA A 44 8.22 -17.98 5.24
N ARG A 45 8.31 -18.64 4.07
CA ARG A 45 7.30 -18.50 3.00
C ARG A 45 5.92 -19.04 3.33
N ASN A 46 5.81 -19.88 4.36
CA ASN A 46 4.54 -20.48 4.81
C ASN A 46 3.97 -19.73 6.03
N SER A 47 4.66 -18.71 6.53
CA SER A 47 4.15 -17.83 7.59
C SER A 47 3.23 -16.76 7.01
N LYS A 48 2.23 -16.35 7.79
CA LYS A 48 1.36 -15.21 7.43
C LYS A 48 2.07 -13.89 7.76
N LEU A 49 1.91 -12.89 6.90
CA LEU A 49 2.28 -11.51 7.21
C LEU A 49 1.19 -10.88 8.09
N CYS A 50 1.59 -10.08 9.08
CA CYS A 50 0.67 -9.34 9.93
C CYS A 50 0.31 -8.01 9.25
N LEU A 51 -0.99 -7.71 9.14
CA LEU A 51 -1.52 -6.46 8.60
C LEU A 51 -2.70 -5.97 9.47
N GLU A 52 -2.51 -5.97 10.79
CA GLU A 52 -3.56 -5.72 11.78
C GLU A 52 -3.57 -4.28 12.34
N MET A 53 -2.61 -3.44 11.96
CA MET A 53 -2.54 -2.05 12.43
C MET A 53 -3.77 -1.26 11.96
N GLY A 54 -4.50 -0.70 12.93
CA GLY A 54 -5.73 0.05 12.71
C GLY A 54 -6.92 -0.80 12.27
N LEU A 55 -6.87 -2.13 12.36
CA LEU A 55 -8.00 -2.99 12.02
C LEU A 55 -9.22 -2.68 12.88
N GLY A 56 -10.39 -2.56 12.25
CA GLY A 56 -11.65 -2.19 12.90
C GLY A 56 -11.79 -0.69 13.22
N GLN A 57 -10.85 0.15 12.74
CA GLN A 57 -10.91 1.61 12.87
C GLN A 57 -11.19 2.29 11.53
N GLU A 58 -11.45 1.50 10.49
CA GLU A 58 -11.83 1.96 9.17
C GLU A 58 -13.14 2.73 9.20
N LYS A 59 -13.20 3.82 8.43
CA LYS A 59 -14.40 4.65 8.31
C LYS A 59 -14.51 5.35 6.97
N ARG A 60 -15.75 5.64 6.59
CA ARG A 60 -16.06 6.67 5.59
C ARG A 60 -16.00 8.03 6.29
N ARG A 61 -15.48 9.04 5.60
CA ARG A 61 -15.35 10.38 6.17
C ARG A 61 -16.55 11.23 5.81
N ASP A 62 -17.04 11.97 6.80
CA ASP A 62 -18.19 12.87 6.65
C ASP A 62 -17.81 14.18 5.92
N ASP A 63 -16.52 14.45 5.80
CA ASP A 63 -15.98 15.62 5.08
C ASP A 63 -15.94 15.45 3.56
N GLY A 64 -16.49 14.35 3.04
CA GLY A 64 -16.62 14.10 1.60
C GLY A 64 -15.38 13.50 0.95
N ILE A 65 -14.31 13.21 1.70
CA ILE A 65 -13.17 12.45 1.15
C ILE A 65 -13.63 11.02 0.84
N PRO A 66 -13.50 10.56 -0.42
CA PRO A 66 -14.01 9.27 -0.84
C PRO A 66 -13.18 8.10 -0.32
N GLY A 67 -13.77 6.91 -0.38
CA GLY A 67 -13.13 5.65 -0.01
C GLY A 67 -13.25 5.31 1.47
N ILE A 68 -12.61 4.21 1.84
CA ILE A 68 -12.49 3.76 3.23
C ILE A 68 -11.15 4.29 3.74
N THR A 69 -11.19 4.98 4.88
CA THR A 69 -10.04 5.70 5.44
C THR A 69 -9.80 5.30 6.88
N ASN A 70 -8.64 5.68 7.42
CA ASN A 70 -8.24 5.42 8.79
C ASN A 70 -7.17 6.46 9.21
N TYR A 71 -6.60 6.33 10.40
CA TYR A 71 -5.46 7.11 10.83
C TYR A 71 -4.24 6.91 9.92
N ILE A 72 -3.37 7.93 9.82
CA ILE A 72 -2.23 7.96 8.88
C ILE A 72 -1.25 6.80 9.12
N PHE A 73 -1.07 6.38 10.37
CA PHE A 73 -0.33 5.17 10.73
C PHE A 73 -1.30 4.00 10.90
N SER A 74 -1.72 3.43 9.77
CA SER A 74 -2.54 2.22 9.72
C SER A 74 -2.23 1.41 8.46
N GLU A 75 -2.68 0.16 8.43
CA GLU A 75 -2.47 -0.75 7.30
C GLU A 75 -3.73 -0.91 6.43
N THR A 76 -4.68 0.03 6.52
CA THR A 76 -5.94 0.02 5.76
C THR A 76 -5.68 0.01 4.25
N ALA A 77 -4.75 0.84 3.78
CA ALA A 77 -4.37 0.89 2.37
C ALA A 77 -3.68 -0.41 1.91
N ALA A 78 -2.84 -1.00 2.76
CA ALA A 78 -2.18 -2.27 2.48
C ALA A 78 -3.19 -3.42 2.36
N ARG A 79 -4.13 -3.53 3.31
CA ARG A 79 -5.24 -4.51 3.25
C ARG A 79 -6.07 -4.34 1.98
N GLY A 80 -6.44 -3.11 1.62
CA GLY A 80 -7.17 -2.83 0.38
C GLY A 80 -6.40 -3.20 -0.89
N MET A 81 -5.09 -2.95 -0.93
CA MET A 81 -4.22 -3.34 -2.04
C MET A 81 -4.13 -4.87 -2.18
N TYR A 82 -3.85 -5.60 -1.09
CA TYR A 82 -3.75 -7.06 -1.12
C TYR A 82 -5.10 -7.74 -1.39
N GLN A 83 -6.21 -7.19 -0.91
CA GLN A 83 -7.55 -7.67 -1.26
C GLN A 83 -7.78 -7.52 -2.77
N ARG A 84 -7.53 -6.33 -3.33
CA ARG A 84 -7.74 -6.11 -4.76
C ARG A 84 -6.84 -7.02 -5.61
N TRP A 85 -5.60 -7.23 -5.17
CA TRP A 85 -4.68 -8.17 -5.81
C TRP A 85 -5.21 -9.61 -5.77
N ALA A 86 -5.73 -10.06 -4.63
CA ALA A 86 -6.33 -11.39 -4.48
C ALA A 86 -7.61 -11.55 -5.32
N ASP A 87 -8.48 -10.53 -5.38
CA ASP A 87 -9.67 -10.51 -6.21
C ASP A 87 -9.28 -10.70 -7.69
N LEU A 88 -8.29 -9.95 -8.17
CA LEU A 88 -7.81 -10.02 -9.55
C LEU A 88 -7.21 -11.38 -9.89
N LEU A 89 -6.44 -11.99 -8.99
CA LEU A 89 -5.80 -13.29 -9.25
C LEU A 89 -6.76 -14.49 -9.14
N SER A 90 -7.85 -14.34 -8.41
CA SER A 90 -8.78 -15.43 -8.11
C SER A 90 -10.08 -15.37 -8.90
N SER A 91 -10.20 -14.46 -9.87
CA SER A 91 -11.42 -14.25 -10.65
C SER A 91 -11.21 -14.45 -12.15
N GLU A 92 -12.24 -15.00 -12.81
CA GLU A 92 -12.20 -15.30 -14.24
C GLU A 92 -12.81 -14.16 -15.09
N SER A 93 -13.49 -13.20 -14.45
CA SER A 93 -14.13 -12.07 -15.13
C SER A 93 -14.08 -10.79 -14.30
N TRP A 94 -14.24 -9.65 -14.99
CA TRP A 94 -14.36 -8.35 -14.32
C TRP A 94 -15.58 -8.25 -13.42
N GLN A 95 -16.70 -8.89 -13.77
CA GLN A 95 -17.89 -8.87 -12.93
C GLN A 95 -17.61 -9.51 -11.57
N GLU A 96 -16.94 -10.66 -11.56
CA GLU A 96 -16.58 -11.35 -10.33
C GLU A 96 -15.62 -10.52 -9.46
N VAL A 97 -14.65 -9.85 -10.09
CA VAL A 97 -13.75 -8.90 -9.42
C VAL A 97 -14.54 -7.76 -8.74
N LEU A 98 -15.53 -7.20 -9.43
CA LEU A 98 -16.37 -6.13 -8.88
C LEU A 98 -17.24 -6.63 -7.72
N ASP A 99 -17.81 -7.83 -7.85
CA ASP A 99 -18.64 -8.44 -6.80
C ASP A 99 -17.83 -8.72 -5.53
N LYS A 100 -16.61 -9.29 -5.66
CA LYS A 100 -15.69 -9.51 -4.53
C LYS A 100 -15.25 -8.20 -3.87
N THR A 101 -14.87 -7.21 -4.67
CA THR A 101 -14.50 -5.89 -4.16
C THR A 101 -15.67 -5.22 -3.42
N ALA A 102 -16.90 -5.34 -3.92
CA ALA A 102 -18.09 -4.82 -3.24
C ALA A 102 -18.35 -5.54 -1.90
N ALA A 103 -18.25 -6.87 -1.88
CA ALA A 103 -18.39 -7.68 -0.67
C ALA A 103 -17.34 -7.30 0.40
N TYR A 104 -16.08 -7.12 0.00
CA TYR A 104 -15.03 -6.65 0.91
C TYR A 104 -15.32 -5.26 1.49
N GLN A 105 -15.76 -4.32 0.65
CA GLN A 105 -16.10 -2.98 1.13
C GLN A 105 -17.28 -2.99 2.11
N GLN A 106 -18.23 -3.91 1.95
CA GLN A 106 -19.30 -4.10 2.93
C GLN A 106 -18.76 -4.69 4.23
N GLU A 107 -17.88 -5.70 4.16
CA GLU A 107 -17.28 -6.34 5.32
C GLU A 107 -16.48 -5.37 6.19
N VAL A 108 -15.60 -4.56 5.57
CA VAL A 108 -14.75 -3.59 6.28
C VAL A 108 -15.57 -2.48 6.95
N MET A 109 -16.79 -2.25 6.48
CA MET A 109 -17.69 -1.21 7.00
C MET A 109 -18.74 -1.73 7.99
N LYS A 110 -18.67 -3.01 8.39
CA LYS A 110 -19.48 -3.56 9.48
C LYS A 110 -19.02 -3.03 10.82
#